data_AF-A0A948DEP8-F1
#
_entry.id   AF-A0A948DEP8-F1
#
_cell.length_a   1.000
_cell.length_b   1.000
_cell.length_c   1.000
_cell.angle_alpha   90.00
_cell.angle_beta   90.00
_cell.angle_gamma   90.00
#
_symmetry.space_group_name_H-M   'P 1'
#
loop_
_entity.id
_entity.type
_entity.pdbx_description
1 polymer ?
#
loop_
_entity_poly.entity_id
_entity_poly.type
_entity_poly.pdbx_seq_one_letter_code
_entity_poly.pdbx_strand_id
1 'polypeptide(L)'
;MNSETMSAGAVAGILLLSVVIGGLMGYWAGRVAQRKGYAFWMGFLAGFAIGILGVLVMYLVPDRRKTQPPTRSEQPWGQGWSEPPGQPARTKACQRCGNLAEGTAEFCQYCGDRLPTPPG
;
A
#
# COMPACT_ATOMS: atom_id res chain seq x y z
N MET A 1 -8.17 4.48 6.48
CA MET A 1 -7.77 4.42 7.90
C MET A 1 -6.68 5.44 8.11
N ASN A 2 -6.99 6.47 8.88
CA ASN A 2 -6.31 7.76 8.85
C ASN A 2 -4.94 7.66 9.55
N SER A 3 -3.86 7.83 8.79
CA SER A 3 -2.49 7.89 9.32
C SER A 3 -2.10 9.28 9.84
N GLU A 4 -3.03 10.24 9.84
CA GLU A 4 -2.77 11.65 10.15
C GLU A 4 -2.86 11.99 11.65
N THR A 5 -3.23 11.04 12.50
CA THR A 5 -3.19 11.26 13.96
C THR A 5 -2.75 9.98 14.67
N MET A 6 -1.47 9.60 14.53
CA MET A 6 -0.84 9.08 15.74
C MET A 6 -0.88 10.27 16.71
N SER A 7 -1.81 10.24 17.67
CA SER A 7 -1.94 11.32 18.64
C SER A 7 -0.55 11.59 19.22
N ALA A 8 -0.19 12.85 19.48
CA ALA A 8 1.11 13.16 20.08
C ALA A 8 1.35 12.30 21.35
N GLY A 9 0.28 11.94 22.05
CA GLY A 9 0.27 10.96 23.15
C GLY A 9 0.64 9.53 22.77
N ALA A 10 0.24 9.02 21.60
CA ALA A 10 0.65 7.69 21.12
C ALA A 10 2.15 7.65 20.79
N VAL A 11 2.68 8.69 20.14
CA VAL A 11 4.12 8.79 19.84
C VAL A 11 4.92 8.94 21.14
N ALA A 12 4.50 9.84 22.03
CA ALA A 12 5.13 10.00 23.35
C ALA A 12 5.06 8.71 24.17
N GLY A 13 3.93 8.00 24.14
CA GLY A 13 3.76 6.71 24.82
C GLY A 13 4.70 5.64 24.30
N ILE A 14 4.85 5.50 22.98
CA ILE A 14 5.79 4.55 22.36
C ILE A 14 7.23 4.89 22.72
N LEU A 15 7.62 6.16 22.68
CA LEU A 15 8.96 6.60 23.05
C LEU A 15 9.25 6.31 24.52
N LEU A 16 8.35 6.66 25.44
CA LEU A 16 8.51 6.38 26.87
C LEU A 16 8.61 4.88 27.15
N LEU A 17 7.75 4.08 26.52
CA LEU A 17 7.75 2.63 26.68
C LEU A 17 9.06 2.01 26.14
N SER A 18 9.58 2.52 25.03
CA SER A 18 10.87 2.09 24.48
C SER A 18 12.05 2.41 25.42
N VAL A 19 12.04 3.58 26.08
CA VAL A 19 13.06 3.96 27.07
C VAL A 19 12.99 3.08 28.31
N VAL A 20 11.78 2.79 28.81
CA VAL A 20 11.58 1.90 29.97
C VAL A 20 12.07 0.48 29.65
N ILE A 21 11.65 -0.09 28.51
CA ILE A 21 12.09 -1.43 28.11
C ILE A 21 13.60 -1.48 27.87
N GLY A 22 14.14 -0.47 27.17
CA GLY A 22 15.58 -0.34 26.93
C GLY A 22 16.37 -0.22 28.24
N GLY A 23 15.86 0.53 29.22
CA GLY A 23 16.46 0.63 30.55
C GLY A 23 16.42 -0.68 31.33
N LEU A 24 15.32 -1.43 31.26
CA LEU A 24 15.21 -2.75 31.90
C LEU A 24 16.16 -3.78 31.27
N MET A 25 16.25 -3.82 29.93
CA MET A 25 17.19 -4.70 29.23
C MET A 25 18.64 -4.29 29.48
N GLY A 26 18.94 -2.99 29.47
CA GLY A 26 20.27 -2.46 29.83
C GLY A 26 20.64 -2.80 31.27
N TYR A 27 19.70 -2.70 32.22
CA TYR A 27 19.92 -3.06 33.62
C TYR A 27 20.25 -4.54 33.77
N TRP A 28 19.52 -5.40 33.07
CA TRP A 28 19.79 -6.84 33.05
C TRP A 28 21.14 -7.17 32.42
N ALA A 29 21.47 -6.54 31.28
CA ALA A 29 22.77 -6.68 30.62
C ALA A 29 23.93 -6.20 31.52
N GLY A 30 23.77 -5.09 32.22
CA GLY A 30 24.74 -4.58 33.21
C GLY A 30 24.94 -5.57 34.37
N ARG A 31 23.85 -6.18 34.86
CA ARG A 31 23.92 -7.20 35.91
C ARG A 31 24.63 -8.47 35.44
N VAL A 32 24.47 -8.86 34.18
CA VAL A 32 25.21 -9.97 33.57
C VAL A 32 26.69 -9.62 33.35
N ALA A 33 26.98 -8.38 32.93
CA ALA A 33 28.34 -7.89 32.74
C ALA A 33 29.15 -7.87 34.05
N GLN A 34 28.51 -7.53 35.17
CA GLN A 34 29.12 -7.62 36.50
C GLN A 34 29.59 -9.05 36.85
N ARG A 35 28.83 -10.08 36.44
CA ARG A 35 29.25 -11.48 36.66
C ARG A 35 30.53 -11.84 35.91
N LYS A 36 30.90 -11.08 34.88
CA LYS A 36 32.11 -11.26 34.07
C LYS A 36 33.26 -10.31 34.47
N GLY A 37 33.10 -9.54 35.55
CA GLY A 37 34.12 -8.60 36.04
C GLY A 37 34.14 -7.23 35.36
N TYR A 38 33.16 -6.94 34.50
CA TYR A 38 33.02 -5.62 33.88
C TYR A 38 32.26 -4.65 34.78
N ALA A 39 32.51 -3.35 34.62
CA ALA A 39 31.72 -2.31 35.27
C ALA A 39 30.26 -2.40 34.83
N PHE A 40 29.34 -2.39 35.81
CA PHE A 40 27.89 -2.43 35.57
C PHE A 40 27.43 -1.43 34.51
N TRP A 41 27.95 -0.21 34.61
CA TRP A 41 27.63 0.90 33.72
C TRP A 41 28.00 0.63 32.25
N MET A 42 29.10 -0.09 32.00
CA MET A 42 29.52 -0.43 30.62
C MET A 42 28.48 -1.30 29.92
N GLY A 43 27.96 -2.33 30.59
CA GLY A 43 26.91 -3.19 30.03
C GLY A 43 25.57 -2.47 29.87
N PHE A 44 25.22 -1.60 30.81
CA PHE A 44 24.01 -0.78 30.75
C PHE A 44 24.04 0.21 29.58
N LEU A 45 25.11 1.02 29.48
CA LEU A 45 25.28 2.04 28.44
C LEU A 45 25.36 1.41 27.06
N ALA A 46 26.10 0.31 26.90
CA ALA A 46 26.19 -0.39 25.63
C ALA A 46 24.83 -0.93 25.18
N GLY A 47 24.08 -1.58 26.08
CA GLY A 47 22.75 -2.11 25.76
C GLY A 47 21.73 -1.01 25.44
N PHE A 48 21.72 0.06 26.24
CA PHE A 48 20.80 1.19 26.06
C PHE A 48 21.10 1.97 24.77
N ALA A 49 22.37 2.21 24.45
CA ALA A 49 22.79 2.90 23.23
C ALA A 49 22.40 2.11 21.98
N ILE A 50 22.61 0.77 21.96
CA ILE A 50 22.19 -0.08 20.85
C ILE A 50 20.67 -0.08 20.70
N GLY A 51 19.93 -0.12 21.81
CA GLY A 51 18.47 -0.04 21.82
C GLY A 51 17.94 1.27 21.23
N ILE A 52 18.46 2.42 21.68
CA ILE A 52 18.11 3.74 21.14
C ILE A 52 18.46 3.84 19.66
N LEU A 53 19.65 3.38 19.27
CA LEU A 53 20.10 3.41 17.88
C LEU A 53 19.17 2.59 16.98
N GLY A 54 18.74 1.41 17.42
CA GLY A 54 17.80 0.57 16.67
C GLY A 54 16.43 1.23 16.46
N VAL A 55 15.88 1.87 17.50
CA VAL A 55 14.63 2.64 17.38
C VAL A 55 14.79 3.83 16.46
N LEU A 56 15.91 4.56 16.57
CA LEU A 56 16.21 5.71 15.72
C LEU A 56 16.29 5.31 14.24
N VAL A 57 17.00 4.22 13.93
CA VAL A 57 17.09 3.68 12.56
C VAL A 57 15.71 3.32 12.04
N MET A 58 14.88 2.63 12.83
CA MET A 58 13.51 2.29 12.43
C MET A 58 12.65 3.54 12.19
N TYR A 59 12.86 4.61 12.97
CA TYR A 59 12.17 5.89 12.78
C TYR A 59 12.64 6.64 11.53
N LEU A 60 13.91 6.48 11.17
CA LEU A 60 14.50 7.05 9.94
C LEU A 60 14.08 6.27 8.69
N VAL A 61 13.68 5.00 8.82
CA VAL A 61 13.21 4.21 7.68
C VAL A 61 11.87 4.78 7.20
N PRO A 62 11.79 5.28 5.95
CA PRO A 62 10.57 5.86 5.43
C PRO A 62 9.49 4.79 5.28
N ASP A 63 8.28 5.11 5.73
CA ASP A 63 7.13 4.22 5.66
C ASP A 63 6.70 3.98 4.20
N ARG A 64 7.10 2.83 3.67
CA ARG A 64 6.75 2.37 2.31
C ARG A 64 5.27 2.01 2.16
N ARG A 65 4.50 1.84 3.25
CA ARG A 65 3.05 1.57 3.14
C ARG A 65 2.31 2.71 2.46
N LYS A 66 2.76 3.95 2.66
CA LYS A 66 2.17 5.12 2.01
C LYS A 66 2.32 5.11 0.49
N THR A 67 3.27 4.34 -0.03
CA THR A 67 3.58 4.26 -1.46
C THR A 67 2.88 3.09 -2.15
N GLN A 68 2.16 2.23 -1.40
CA GLN A 68 1.55 1.06 -1.98
C GLN A 68 0.18 1.43 -2.58
N PRO A 69 -0.01 1.30 -3.91
CA PRO A 69 -1.34 1.47 -4.50
C PRO A 69 -2.28 0.41 -3.93
N PRO A 70 -3.58 0.72 -3.74
CA PRO A 70 -4.54 -0.21 -3.14
C PRO A 70 -4.52 -1.52 -3.92
N THR A 71 -4.28 -2.62 -3.20
CA THR A 71 -4.36 -3.96 -3.76
C THR A 71 -5.78 -4.23 -4.25
N ARG A 72 -5.92 -4.83 -5.44
CA ARG A 72 -7.19 -5.15 -6.14
C ARG A 72 -8.26 -5.81 -5.25
N SER A 73 -7.86 -6.44 -4.16
CA SER A 73 -8.74 -7.06 -3.16
C SER A 73 -9.49 -6.09 -2.25
N GLU A 74 -9.09 -4.82 -2.16
CA GLU A 74 -9.77 -3.79 -1.35
C GLU A 74 -10.73 -2.91 -2.16
N GLN A 75 -10.86 -3.14 -3.48
CA GLN A 75 -11.86 -2.45 -4.27
C GLN A 75 -13.26 -2.96 -3.89
N PRO A 76 -14.18 -2.10 -3.44
CA PRO A 76 -15.58 -2.48 -3.29
C PRO A 76 -16.09 -3.04 -4.61
N TRP A 77 -16.75 -4.20 -4.58
CA TRP A 77 -17.42 -4.78 -5.74
C TRP A 77 -18.35 -3.72 -6.36
N GLY A 78 -17.95 -3.14 -7.49
CA GLY A 78 -18.73 -2.12 -8.21
C GLY A 78 -18.01 -0.86 -8.66
N GLN A 79 -16.73 -0.62 -8.32
CA GLN A 79 -16.01 0.61 -8.74
C GLN A 79 -14.81 0.35 -9.67
N GLY A 80 -14.95 -0.63 -10.56
CA GLY A 80 -13.85 -1.13 -11.38
C GLY A 80 -14.10 -1.08 -12.89
N TRP A 81 -14.91 -0.15 -13.41
CA TRP A 81 -14.99 0.12 -14.86
C TRP A 81 -15.29 1.60 -15.10
N SER A 82 -14.25 2.44 -15.15
CA SER A 82 -14.31 3.64 -15.98
C SER A 82 -13.77 3.23 -17.35
N GLU A 83 -14.68 2.96 -18.29
CA GLU A 83 -14.32 2.80 -19.69
C GLU A 83 -13.42 3.97 -20.13
N PRO A 84 -12.33 3.71 -20.87
CA PRO A 84 -11.56 4.77 -21.52
C PRO A 84 -12.50 5.65 -22.35
N PRO A 85 -12.44 6.99 -22.23
CA PRO A 85 -13.24 7.90 -23.05
C PRO A 85 -12.72 7.80 -24.49
N GLY A 86 -13.31 6.89 -25.27
CA GLY A 86 -12.87 6.62 -26.64
C GLY A 86 -13.44 5.38 -27.30
N GLN A 87 -14.22 4.52 -26.61
CA GLN A 87 -14.87 3.38 -27.25
C GLN A 87 -16.34 3.68 -27.58
N PRO A 88 -16.71 3.86 -28.86
CA PRO A 88 -18.11 3.81 -29.25
C PRO A 88 -18.60 2.37 -29.07
N ALA A 89 -19.25 2.09 -27.95
CA ALA A 89 -19.93 0.83 -27.70
C ALA A 89 -21.16 0.71 -28.59
N ARG A 90 -21.05 0.38 -29.89
CA ARG A 90 -22.23 0.05 -30.71
C ARG A 90 -21.89 -0.88 -31.86
N THR A 91 -21.62 -2.16 -31.59
CA THR A 91 -21.80 -3.18 -32.63
C THR A 91 -23.24 -3.12 -33.14
N LYS A 92 -23.44 -3.06 -34.46
CA LYS A 92 -24.75 -3.06 -35.11
C LYS A 92 -25.02 -4.39 -35.78
N ALA A 93 -26.24 -4.89 -35.67
CA ALA A 93 -26.65 -6.13 -36.33
C ALA A 93 -26.96 -5.88 -37.80
N CYS A 94 -26.48 -6.76 -38.69
CA CYS A 94 -26.84 -6.74 -40.10
C CYS A 94 -28.29 -7.22 -40.27
N GLN A 95 -29.14 -6.43 -40.94
CA GLN A 95 -30.54 -6.79 -41.19
C GLN A 95 -30.71 -7.94 -42.20
N ARG A 96 -29.67 -8.24 -43.00
CA ARG A 96 -29.72 -9.30 -44.03
C ARG A 96 -29.22 -10.66 -43.54
N CYS A 97 -28.14 -10.70 -42.75
CA CYS A 97 -27.55 -11.97 -42.27
C CYS A 97 -27.57 -12.16 -40.75
N GLY A 98 -27.96 -11.15 -39.97
CA GLY A 98 -28.02 -11.21 -38.51
C GLY A 98 -26.68 -11.09 -37.79
N ASN A 99 -25.54 -11.09 -38.50
CA ASN A 99 -24.23 -10.96 -37.88
C ASN A 99 -23.98 -9.57 -37.31
N LEU A 100 -23.24 -9.51 -36.19
CA LEU A 100 -22.80 -8.28 -35.56
C LEU A 100 -21.61 -7.70 -36.33
N ALA A 101 -21.70 -6.42 -36.68
CA ALA A 101 -20.64 -5.65 -37.30
C ALA A 101 -20.24 -4.49 -36.40
N GLU A 102 -19.01 -4.02 -36.54
CA GLU A 102 -18.50 -2.85 -35.81
C GLU A 102 -19.35 -1.60 -36.09
N GLY A 103 -19.52 -0.72 -35.10
CA GLY A 103 -20.44 0.41 -35.20
C GLY A 103 -20.13 1.39 -36.32
N THR A 104 -18.85 1.52 -36.65
CA THR A 104 -18.33 2.37 -37.72
C THR A 104 -18.28 1.68 -39.09
N ALA A 105 -18.56 0.37 -39.18
CA ALA A 105 -18.47 -0.35 -40.45
C ALA A 105 -19.61 0.06 -41.40
N GLU A 106 -19.29 0.46 -42.62
CA GLU A 106 -20.29 0.78 -43.65
C GLU A 106 -20.85 -0.48 -44.34
N PHE A 107 -20.09 -1.58 -44.34
CA PHE A 107 -20.43 -2.84 -44.99
C PHE A 107 -20.29 -4.03 -44.03
N CYS A 108 -21.15 -5.02 -44.16
CA CYS A 108 -21.07 -6.26 -43.42
C CYS A 108 -19.95 -7.14 -43.98
N GLN A 109 -18.97 -7.52 -43.15
CA GLN A 109 -17.85 -8.37 -43.54
C GLN A 109 -18.26 -9.80 -43.95
N TYR A 110 -19.47 -10.24 -43.59
CA TYR A 110 -19.94 -11.59 -43.86
C TYR A 110 -20.76 -11.72 -45.15
N CYS A 111 -21.61 -10.73 -45.47
CA CYS A 111 -22.50 -10.79 -46.63
C CYS A 111 -22.31 -9.66 -47.66
N GLY A 112 -21.48 -8.66 -47.35
CA GLY A 112 -21.18 -7.53 -48.25
C GLY A 112 -22.26 -6.45 -48.32
N ASP A 113 -23.35 -6.55 -47.55
CA ASP A 113 -24.41 -5.54 -47.54
C ASP A 113 -24.03 -4.27 -46.80
N ARG A 114 -24.65 -3.15 -47.20
CA ARG A 114 -24.54 -1.88 -46.47
C ARG A 114 -25.25 -1.97 -45.13
N LEU A 115 -24.57 -1.51 -44.09
CA LEU A 115 -25.12 -1.39 -42.74
C LEU A 115 -25.76 -0.01 -42.56
N PRO A 116 -26.82 0.12 -41.76
CA PRO A 116 -27.40 1.42 -41.46
C PRO A 116 -26.34 2.31 -40.78
N THR A 117 -26.27 3.57 -41.21
CA THR A 117 -25.40 4.58 -40.58
C THR A 117 -25.89 4.83 -39.14
N PRO A 118 -24.99 4.91 -38.15
CA PRO A 118 -25.39 5.19 -36.77
C PRO A 118 -26.07 6.57 -36.69
N PRO A 119 -27.08 6.74 -35.81
CA PRO A 119 -27.63 8.07 -35.54
C PRO A 119 -26.55 8.93 -34.89
N GLY A 120 -26.28 10.09 -35.50
CA GLY A 120 -25.39 11.12 -34.96
C GLY A 120 -25.97 11.85 -33.76
#